data_AF-A0A6P0LYL4-F1
#
_entry.id   AF-A0A6P0LYL4-F1
#
_cell.length_a   1.000
_cell.length_b   1.000
_cell.length_c   1.000
_cell.angle_alpha   90.00
_cell.angle_beta   90.00
_cell.angle_gamma   90.00
#
_symmetry.space_group_name_H-M   'P 1'
#
loop_
_entity.id
_entity.type
_entity.pdbx_description
1 polymer ?
#
loop_
_entity_poly.entity_id
_entity_poly.type
_entity_poly.pdbx_seq_one_letter_code
_entity_poly.pdbx_strand_id
1 'polypeptide(L)'
;MSTKIETTNFLNDLDRVATVRGEIAGYLSQISAILEQSESAGEQNSGKLGLDRDIEDISKASKNLQQGRFRLLVLGDMKRGKSTFLNALIGENLLPSDVNPCTALLTVLRYGAQKNVTVYFNDETPPEEIDFKSFKHRYTIDPAEAKRLEQQKR
;
A
#
# COMPACT_ATOMS: atom_id res chain seq x y z
N MET A 1 16.79 -13.15 -31.00
CA MET A 1 15.45 -12.96 -30.39
C MET A 1 15.67 -12.42 -28.98
N SER A 2 15.29 -11.17 -28.73
CA SER A 2 15.45 -10.53 -27.42
C SER A 2 14.34 -11.04 -26.51
N THR A 3 14.68 -11.92 -25.58
CA THR A 3 13.78 -12.35 -24.50
C THR A 3 13.56 -11.15 -23.57
N LYS A 4 12.53 -10.35 -23.85
CA LYS A 4 12.01 -9.39 -22.88
C LYS A 4 11.59 -10.18 -21.64
N ILE A 5 12.33 -10.00 -20.56
CA ILE A 5 12.12 -10.71 -19.30
C ILE A 5 10.73 -10.31 -18.78
N GLU A 6 9.89 -11.29 -18.44
CA GLU A 6 8.47 -11.07 -18.07
C GLU A 6 8.27 -10.05 -16.94
N THR A 7 9.23 -9.94 -16.01
CA THR A 7 9.21 -8.94 -14.92
C THR A 7 9.22 -7.50 -15.44
N THR A 8 9.89 -7.23 -16.56
CA THR A 8 9.87 -5.90 -17.19
C THR A 8 8.49 -5.57 -17.72
N ASN A 9 7.75 -6.56 -18.24
CA ASN A 9 6.38 -6.33 -18.73
C ASN A 9 5.43 -6.00 -17.58
N PHE A 10 5.51 -6.71 -16.45
CA PHE A 10 4.64 -6.47 -15.31
C PHE A 10 4.81 -5.07 -14.71
N LEU A 11 6.06 -4.62 -14.51
CA LEU A 11 6.33 -3.28 -13.98
C LEU A 11 5.88 -2.18 -14.96
N ASN A 12 6.09 -2.39 -16.26
CA ASN A 12 5.62 -1.45 -17.28
C ASN A 12 4.09 -1.36 -17.32
N ASP A 13 3.38 -2.49 -17.17
CA ASP A 13 1.91 -2.50 -17.13
C ASP A 13 1.39 -1.79 -15.88
N LEU A 14 2.01 -2.01 -14.72
CA LEU A 14 1.67 -1.29 -13.49
C LEU A 14 1.92 0.21 -13.61
N ASP A 15 3.04 0.62 -14.21
CA ASP A 15 3.38 2.02 -14.45
C ASP A 15 2.38 2.68 -15.41
N ARG A 16 2.00 1.97 -16.49
CA ARG A 16 0.96 2.41 -17.41
C ARG A 16 -0.38 2.62 -16.69
N VAL A 17 -0.79 1.68 -15.84
CA VAL A 17 -2.03 1.81 -15.07
C VAL A 17 -1.94 2.97 -14.08
N ALA A 18 -0.79 3.15 -13.41
CA ALA A 18 -0.58 4.27 -12.48
C ALA A 18 -0.65 5.62 -13.19
N THR A 19 -0.04 5.72 -14.38
CA THR A 19 -0.06 6.93 -15.22
C THR A 19 -1.48 7.28 -15.64
N VAL A 20 -2.20 6.35 -16.28
CA VAL A 20 -3.58 6.57 -16.74
C VAL A 20 -4.50 6.90 -15.56
N ARG A 21 -4.32 6.22 -14.42
CA ARG A 21 -5.08 6.51 -13.20
C ARG A 21 -4.84 7.95 -12.72
N GLY A 22 -3.59 8.40 -12.73
CA GLY A 22 -3.21 9.77 -12.37
C GLY A 22 -3.81 10.82 -13.31
N GLU A 23 -3.77 10.58 -14.62
CA GLU A 23 -4.35 11.46 -15.63
C GLU A 23 -5.87 11.60 -15.45
N ILE A 24 -6.60 10.47 -15.34
CA ILE A 24 -8.05 10.48 -15.13
C ILE A 24 -8.40 11.22 -13.82
N ALA A 25 -7.65 10.98 -12.75
CA ALA A 25 -7.88 11.67 -11.51
C ALA A 25 -7.66 13.18 -11.62
N GLY A 26 -6.65 13.60 -12.39
CA GLY A 26 -6.40 15.00 -12.73
C GLY A 26 -7.58 15.62 -13.48
N TYR A 27 -8.10 14.95 -14.50
CA TYR A 27 -9.28 15.42 -15.25
C TYR A 27 -10.51 15.56 -14.36
N LEU A 28 -10.80 14.57 -13.51
CA LEU A 28 -11.92 14.65 -12.56
C LEU A 28 -11.76 15.82 -11.58
N SER A 29 -10.52 16.08 -11.11
CA SER A 29 -10.26 17.22 -10.23
C SER A 29 -10.51 18.55 -10.94
N GLN A 30 -10.14 18.67 -12.22
CA GLN A 30 -10.40 19.87 -13.02
C GLN A 30 -11.90 20.06 -13.27
N ILE A 31 -12.62 18.98 -13.59
CA ILE A 31 -14.08 19.02 -13.78
C ILE A 31 -14.78 19.50 -12.50
N SER A 32 -14.43 18.91 -11.35
CA SER A 32 -14.97 19.32 -10.05
C SER A 32 -14.74 20.80 -9.78
N ALA A 33 -13.52 21.31 -10.04
CA ALA A 33 -13.19 22.71 -9.79
C ALA A 33 -13.95 23.67 -10.72
N ILE A 34 -14.11 23.31 -12.00
CA ILE A 34 -14.89 24.10 -12.96
C ILE A 34 -16.36 24.17 -12.56
N LEU A 35 -16.95 23.04 -12.16
CA LEU A 35 -18.34 22.98 -11.71
C LEU A 35 -18.55 23.82 -10.43
N GLU A 36 -17.64 23.71 -9.46
CA GLU A 36 -17.70 24.49 -8.21
C GLU A 36 -17.58 26.00 -8.45
N GLN A 37 -16.67 26.40 -9.34
CA GLN A 37 -16.54 27.80 -9.77
C GLN A 37 -17.79 28.29 -10.50
N SER A 38 -18.39 27.44 -11.35
CA SER A 38 -19.59 27.77 -12.13
C SER A 38 -20.83 27.91 -11.24
N GLU A 39 -21.01 27.05 -10.24
CA GLU A 39 -22.08 27.16 -9.25
C GLU A 39 -21.94 28.44 -8.42
N SER A 40 -20.72 28.75 -7.98
CA SER A 40 -20.43 29.99 -7.23
C SER A 40 -20.71 31.25 -8.05
N ALA A 41 -20.33 31.24 -9.33
CA ALA A 41 -20.63 32.34 -10.25
C ALA A 41 -22.13 32.44 -10.57
N GLY A 42 -22.81 31.30 -10.72
CA GLY A 42 -24.25 31.22 -10.98
C GLY A 42 -25.08 31.82 -9.85
N GLU A 43 -24.69 31.61 -8.60
CA GLU A 43 -25.36 32.17 -7.43
C GLU A 43 -25.49 33.70 -7.46
N GLN A 44 -24.49 34.39 -8.00
CA GLN A 44 -24.48 35.85 -8.14
C GLN A 44 -25.10 36.35 -9.46
N ASN A 45 -25.50 35.44 -10.35
CA ASN A 45 -26.04 35.75 -11.67
C ASN A 45 -27.44 35.13 -11.86
N SER A 46 -27.54 34.02 -12.58
CA SER A 46 -28.80 33.38 -12.97
C SER A 46 -29.34 32.37 -11.95
N GLY A 47 -28.69 32.22 -10.80
CA GLY A 47 -28.93 31.17 -9.81
C GLY A 47 -28.04 29.94 -10.00
N LYS A 48 -27.98 29.12 -8.94
CA LYS A 48 -27.30 27.82 -8.89
C LYS A 48 -28.05 26.73 -9.66
N LEU A 49 -27.34 25.72 -10.14
CA LEU A 49 -27.93 24.54 -10.80
C LEU A 49 -28.15 23.37 -9.82
N GLY A 50 -27.56 23.44 -8.63
CA GLY A 50 -27.73 22.44 -7.58
C GLY A 50 -26.87 21.19 -7.78
N LEU A 51 -25.69 21.35 -8.39
CA LEU A 51 -24.74 20.26 -8.69
C LEU A 51 -23.82 19.90 -7.50
N ASP A 52 -24.14 20.34 -6.28
CA ASP A 52 -23.27 20.17 -5.10
C ASP A 52 -22.91 18.69 -4.86
N ARG A 53 -23.88 17.78 -5.05
CA ARG A 53 -23.67 16.35 -4.87
C ARG A 53 -22.76 15.75 -5.95
N ASP A 54 -22.94 16.15 -7.20
CA ASP A 54 -22.10 15.69 -8.31
C ASP A 54 -20.66 16.16 -8.14
N ILE A 55 -20.47 17.42 -7.71
CA ILE A 55 -19.15 17.97 -7.38
C ILE A 55 -18.49 17.13 -6.28
N GLU A 56 -19.22 16.82 -5.22
CA GLU A 56 -18.70 16.00 -4.11
C GLU A 56 -18.30 14.59 -4.57
N ASP A 57 -19.15 13.94 -5.37
CA ASP A 57 -18.92 12.59 -5.88
C ASP A 57 -17.71 12.54 -6.84
N ILE A 58 -17.58 13.52 -7.73
CA ILE A 58 -16.43 13.65 -8.65
C ILE A 58 -15.14 13.90 -7.84
N SER A 59 -15.18 14.80 -6.85
CA SER A 59 -14.04 15.10 -5.98
C SER A 59 -13.59 13.86 -5.21
N LYS A 60 -14.53 13.09 -4.65
CA LYS A 60 -14.25 11.80 -3.98
C LYS A 60 -13.64 10.79 -4.95
N ALA A 61 -14.19 10.65 -6.16
CA ALA A 61 -13.67 9.74 -7.17
C ALA A 61 -12.24 10.09 -7.57
N SER A 62 -11.95 11.38 -7.79
CA SER A 62 -10.59 11.87 -8.06
C SER A 62 -9.62 11.50 -6.94
N LYS A 63 -9.97 11.82 -5.68
CA LYS A 63 -9.13 11.48 -4.50
C LYS A 63 -8.87 9.98 -4.39
N ASN A 64 -9.90 9.16 -4.59
CA ASN A 64 -9.78 7.70 -4.53
C ASN A 64 -8.87 7.14 -5.64
N LEU A 65 -8.91 7.70 -6.85
CA LEU A 65 -8.00 7.31 -7.93
C LEU A 65 -6.54 7.71 -7.61
N GLN A 66 -6.30 8.91 -7.07
CA GLN A 66 -4.95 9.34 -6.68
C GLN A 66 -4.36 8.48 -5.56
N GLN A 67 -5.19 8.10 -4.58
CA GLN A 67 -4.78 7.31 -3.42
C GLN A 67 -4.84 5.79 -3.65
N GLY A 68 -5.43 5.36 -4.76
CA GLY A 68 -5.67 3.96 -5.06
C GLY A 68 -4.37 3.17 -5.16
N ARG A 69 -4.25 2.13 -4.35
CA ARG A 69 -3.09 1.22 -4.33
C ARG A 69 -3.55 -0.21 -4.63
N PHE A 70 -2.75 -0.98 -5.35
CA PHE A 70 -2.95 -2.43 -5.43
C PHE A 70 -2.53 -3.05 -4.10
N ARG A 71 -3.42 -3.83 -3.49
CA ARG A 71 -3.13 -4.58 -2.26
C ARG A 71 -3.13 -6.06 -2.58
N LEU A 72 -2.01 -6.71 -2.28
CA LEU A 72 -1.85 -8.15 -2.43
C LEU A 72 -1.70 -8.77 -1.03
N LEU A 73 -2.63 -9.64 -0.67
CA LEU A 73 -2.60 -10.38 0.59
C LEU A 73 -1.93 -11.74 0.35
N VAL A 74 -0.77 -11.97 0.97
CA VAL A 74 -0.09 -13.26 0.94
C VAL A 74 -0.41 -14.05 2.20
N LEU A 75 -1.07 -15.20 2.03
CA LEU A 75 -1.43 -16.12 3.11
C LEU A 75 -0.68 -17.45 2.97
N GLY A 76 -0.56 -18.18 4.07
CA GLY A 76 -0.09 -19.56 4.07
C GLY A 76 0.61 -19.95 5.37
N ASP A 77 0.79 -21.26 5.57
CA ASP A 77 1.41 -21.81 6.78
C ASP A 77 2.85 -21.32 6.98
N MET A 78 3.30 -21.34 8.23
CA MET A 78 4.67 -21.04 8.60
C MET A 78 5.64 -22.00 7.86
N LYS A 79 6.82 -21.48 7.47
CA LYS A 79 7.89 -22.24 6.78
C LYS A 79 7.56 -22.76 5.37
N ARG A 80 6.54 -22.21 4.68
CA ARG A 80 6.21 -22.54 3.28
C ARG A 80 6.88 -21.64 2.23
N GLY A 81 7.91 -20.87 2.60
CA GLY A 81 8.66 -20.04 1.64
C GLY A 81 7.99 -18.72 1.25
N LYS A 82 6.99 -18.24 2.00
CA LYS A 82 6.29 -16.97 1.72
C LYS A 82 7.24 -15.76 1.64
N SER A 83 8.15 -15.63 2.59
CA SER A 83 9.16 -14.55 2.60
C SER A 83 10.11 -14.67 1.41
N THR A 84 10.51 -15.90 1.06
CA THR A 84 11.35 -16.17 -0.12
C THR A 84 10.64 -15.77 -1.41
N PHE A 85 9.36 -16.12 -1.56
CA PHE A 85 8.54 -15.72 -2.70
C PHE A 85 8.42 -14.19 -2.80
N LEU A 86 8.11 -13.51 -1.70
CA LEU A 86 8.00 -12.06 -1.68
C LEU A 86 9.34 -11.38 -2.01
N ASN A 87 10.45 -11.85 -1.45
CA ASN A 87 11.79 -11.32 -1.79
C ASN A 87 12.13 -11.50 -3.27
N ALA A 88 11.77 -12.66 -3.86
CA ALA A 88 11.93 -12.89 -5.30
C ALA A 88 11.04 -11.96 -6.13
N LEU A 89 9.79 -11.73 -5.71
CA LEU A 89 8.86 -10.82 -6.37
C LEU A 89 9.31 -9.36 -6.31
N ILE A 90 9.89 -8.94 -5.18
CA ILE A 90 10.43 -7.59 -4.98
C ILE A 90 11.78 -7.42 -5.69
N GLY A 91 12.52 -8.51 -5.88
CA GLY A 91 13.88 -8.49 -6.43
C GLY A 91 14.96 -8.15 -5.40
N GLU A 92 14.62 -8.10 -4.11
CA GLU A 92 15.56 -7.84 -3.01
C GLU A 92 15.32 -8.83 -1.85
N ASN A 93 16.38 -9.29 -1.19
CA ASN A 93 16.29 -10.08 0.05
C ASN A 93 15.95 -9.19 1.26
N LEU A 94 14.75 -8.63 1.25
CA LEU A 94 14.28 -7.68 2.25
C LEU A 94 13.73 -8.40 3.48
N LEU A 95 12.69 -9.21 3.30
CA LEU A 95 12.01 -9.91 4.40
C LEU A 95 12.92 -11.00 4.96
N PRO A 96 12.93 -11.22 6.29
CA PRO A 96 13.62 -12.36 6.87
C PRO A 96 13.04 -13.65 6.28
N SER A 97 13.89 -14.35 5.54
CA SER A 97 13.60 -15.62 4.86
C SER A 97 14.07 -16.84 5.65
N ASP A 98 14.74 -16.61 6.78
CA ASP A 98 15.14 -17.65 7.70
C ASP A 98 13.92 -18.43 8.19
N VAL A 99 14.13 -19.72 8.47
CA VAL A 99 13.15 -20.67 9.03
C VAL A 99 12.62 -20.22 10.41
N ASN A 100 13.16 -19.12 10.92
CA ASN A 100 12.76 -18.42 12.12
C ASN A 100 11.44 -17.69 11.87
N PRO A 101 10.47 -17.81 12.77
CA PRO A 101 9.20 -17.12 12.61
C PRO A 101 9.34 -15.64 12.97
N CYS A 102 9.92 -14.88 12.05
CA CYS A 102 9.90 -13.42 12.07
C CYS A 102 8.53 -12.85 11.66
N THR A 103 7.67 -13.67 11.05
CA THR A 103 6.35 -13.26 10.53
C THR A 103 5.20 -13.70 11.44
N ALA A 104 5.40 -13.67 12.76
CA ALA A 104 4.28 -13.73 13.71
C ALA A 104 3.48 -12.42 13.74
N LEU A 105 4.05 -11.34 13.17
CA LEU A 105 3.46 -10.01 13.08
C LEU A 105 2.93 -9.76 11.66
N LEU A 106 1.71 -9.21 11.59
CA LEU A 106 1.17 -8.70 10.33
C LEU A 106 2.10 -7.60 9.80
N THR A 107 2.68 -7.83 8.62
CA THR A 107 3.64 -6.91 8.00
C THR A 107 3.02 -6.32 6.74
N VAL A 108 2.94 -4.99 6.67
CA VAL A 108 2.51 -4.27 5.47
C VAL A 108 3.74 -3.69 4.79
N LEU A 109 4.02 -4.17 3.56
CA LEU A 109 5.08 -3.60 2.74
C LEU A 109 4.49 -2.57 1.77
N ARG A 110 5.07 -1.36 1.76
CA ARG A 110 4.69 -0.28 0.85
C ARG A 110 5.92 0.47 0.37
N TYR A 111 5.79 1.16 -0.76
CA TYR A 111 6.82 2.08 -1.23
C TYR A 111 7.04 3.23 -0.24
N GLY A 112 8.31 3.58 -0.03
CA GLY A 112 8.77 4.76 0.70
C GLY A 112 10.09 5.25 0.10
N ALA A 113 10.35 6.55 0.17
CA ALA A 113 11.57 7.15 -0.38
C ALA A 113 12.84 6.64 0.34
N GLN A 114 12.72 6.29 1.61
CA GLN A 114 13.76 5.69 2.43
C GLN A 114 13.23 4.41 3.08
N LYS A 115 14.14 3.46 3.35
CA LYS A 115 13.81 2.23 4.07
C LYS A 115 13.56 2.56 5.54
N ASN A 116 12.31 2.51 5.97
CA ASN A 116 11.90 2.69 7.36
C ASN A 116 10.96 1.57 7.81
N VAL A 117 10.86 1.36 9.11
CA VAL A 117 9.90 0.45 9.73
C VAL A 117 9.11 1.23 10.78
N THR A 118 7.78 1.17 10.68
CA THR A 118 6.87 1.72 11.70
C THR A 118 6.15 0.56 12.36
N VAL A 119 6.29 0.46 13.68
CA VAL A 119 5.59 -0.55 14.49
C VAL A 119 4.33 0.09 15.06
N TYR A 120 3.19 -0.51 14.76
CA TYR A 120 1.90 -0.14 15.34
C TYR A 120 1.55 -1.15 16.42
N PHE A 121 1.27 -0.65 17.62
CA PHE A 121 0.83 -1.46 18.75
C PHE A 121 -0.69 -1.57 18.75
N ASN A 122 -1.19 -2.62 19.41
CA ASN A 122 -2.63 -2.87 19.56
C ASN A 122 -3.19 -2.30 20.89
N ASP A 123 -2.36 -1.60 21.65
CA ASP A 123 -2.70 -0.85 22.85
C ASP A 123 -2.66 0.66 22.56
N GLU A 124 -2.66 1.50 23.61
CA GLU A 124 -2.57 2.96 23.47
C GLU A 124 -1.14 3.46 23.23
N THR A 125 -0.16 2.56 23.05
CA THR A 125 1.23 2.94 22.79
C THR A 125 1.31 3.60 21.41
N PRO A 126 1.91 4.81 21.30
CA PRO A 126 2.04 5.49 20.03
C PRO A 126 2.95 4.70 19.06
N PRO A 127 2.75 4.84 17.74
CA PRO A 127 3.59 4.16 16.76
C PRO A 127 5.07 4.50 16.93
N GLU A 128 5.93 3.50 16.82
CA GLU A 128 7.39 3.63 16.95
C GLU A 128 8.04 3.53 15.57
N GLU A 129 8.86 4.52 15.20
CA GLU A 129 9.73 4.42 14.02
C GLU A 129 11.08 3.85 14.42
N ILE A 130 11.48 2.77 13.76
CA ILE A 130 12.75 2.10 13.99
C ILE A 130 13.43 1.78 12.66
N ASP A 131 14.75 1.68 12.69
CA ASP A 131 15.51 1.25 11.53
C ASP A 131 15.35 -0.27 11.30
N PHE A 132 15.63 -0.69 10.07
CA PHE A 132 15.42 -2.07 9.64
C PHE A 132 16.28 -3.09 10.43
N LYS A 133 17.50 -2.70 10.84
CA LYS A 133 18.41 -3.57 11.58
C LYS A 133 17.89 -3.78 13.01
N SER A 134 17.46 -2.71 13.67
CA SER A 134 16.84 -2.77 15.00
C SER A 134 15.54 -3.58 14.99
N PHE A 135 14.69 -3.38 13.97
CA PHE A 135 13.48 -4.19 13.79
C PHE A 135 13.80 -5.68 13.69
N LYS A 136 14.76 -6.05 12.82
CA LYS A 136 15.15 -7.45 12.62
C LYS A 136 15.70 -8.09 13.90
N HIS A 137 16.40 -7.33 14.73
CA HIS A 137 16.91 -7.84 16.00
C HIS A 137 15.81 -8.01 17.05
N ARG A 138 14.91 -7.03 17.20
CA ARG A 138 13.90 -6.99 18.27
C ARG A 138 12.67 -7.87 18.02
N TYR A 139 12.31 -8.09 16.75
CA TYR A 139 11.06 -8.76 16.37
C TYR A 139 11.25 -10.09 15.64
N THR A 140 12.45 -10.66 15.73
CA THR A 140 12.72 -12.03 15.31
C THR A 140 12.62 -12.96 16.49
N ILE A 141 11.66 -13.89 16.47
CA ILE A 141 11.51 -14.92 17.50
C ILE A 141 12.47 -16.07 17.20
N ASP A 142 13.16 -16.57 18.23
CA ASP A 142 14.00 -17.75 18.13
C ASP A 142 13.15 -19.02 17.82
N PRO A 143 13.60 -19.93 16.95
CA PRO A 143 12.88 -21.17 16.63
C PRO A 143 12.47 -22.02 17.83
N ALA A 144 13.29 -22.07 18.88
CA ALA A 144 13.00 -22.84 20.08
C ALA A 144 11.83 -22.24 20.86
N GLU A 145 11.77 -20.90 20.93
CA GLU A 145 10.71 -20.17 21.60
C GLU A 145 9.39 -20.23 20.80
N ALA A 146 9.46 -20.11 19.48
CA ALA A 146 8.28 -20.20 18.64
C ALA A 146 7.60 -21.57 18.70
N LYS A 147 8.39 -22.66 18.75
CA LYS A 147 7.86 -24.02 18.90
C LYS A 147 7.14 -24.20 20.25
N ARG A 148 7.60 -23.52 21.31
CA ARG A 148 6.92 -23.52 22.62
C ARG A 148 5.59 -22.76 22.55
N LEU A 149 5.55 -21.60 21.91
CA LEU A 149 4.34 -20.78 21.75
C LEU A 149 3.26 -21.47 20.88
N GLU A 150 3.67 -22.20 19.83
CA GLU A 150 2.75 -23.03 19.03
C GLU A 150 2.15 -24.18 19.84
N GLN A 151 2.91 -24.76 20.77
CA GLN A 151 2.46 -25.86 21.63
C GLN A 151 1.53 -25.40 22.76
N GLN A 152 1.69 -24.16 23.24
CA GLN A 152 0.81 -23.57 24.27
C GLN A 152 -0.53 -23.05 23.72
N LYS A 153 -0.63 -22.82 22.40
CA LYS A 153 -1.89 -22.40 21.74
C LYS A 153 -2.77 -23.57 21.29
N ARG A 154 -2.34 -24.82 21.51
CA ARG A 154 -3.13 -26.05 21.29
C ARG A 154 -3.73 -26.53 22.60
#